data_AF-W6RZD2-F1
#
_entry.id   AF-W6RZD2-F1
#
_cell.length_a   1.000
_cell.length_b   1.000
_cell.length_c   1.000
_cell.angle_alpha   90.00
_cell.angle_beta   90.00
_cell.angle_gamma   90.00
#
_symmetry.space_group_name_H-M   'P 1'
#
loop_
_entity.id
_entity.type
_entity.pdbx_description
1 polymer ?
#
loop_
_entity_poly.entity_id
_entity_poly.type
_entity_poly.pdbx_seq_one_letter_code
_entity_poly.pdbx_strand_id
1 'polypeptide(L)' 'MKYCCTELDRKSTCYHEFQKGKFNDSFWEKDSLLIHDDTFYVLNLADLFYSVVPSYDES' A
#
# COMPACT_ATOMS: atom_id res chain seq x y z
N MET A 1 -6.72 -3.50 -12.24
CA MET A 1 -6.02 -4.56 -11.48
C MET A 1 -7.00 -5.12 -10.44
N LYS A 2 -6.91 -6.39 -10.05
CA LYS A 2 -7.92 -7.02 -9.16
C LYS A 2 -7.82 -6.55 -7.69
N TYR A 3 -6.60 -6.32 -7.22
CA TYR A 3 -6.31 -6.07 -5.80
C TYR A 3 -5.71 -4.68 -5.53
N CYS A 4 -5.29 -3.98 -6.58
CA CYS A 4 -4.65 -2.67 -6.48
C CYS A 4 -5.44 -1.64 -7.28
N CYS A 5 -5.38 -0.39 -6.85
CA CYS A 5 -5.96 0.76 -7.54
C CYS A 5 -5.01 1.95 -7.52
N THR A 6 -5.34 2.99 -8.29
CA THR A 6 -4.61 4.28 -8.24
C THR A 6 -5.29 5.23 -7.25
N GLU A 7 -4.65 6.38 -6.98
CA GLU A 7 -5.27 7.45 -6.20
C GLU A 7 -6.65 7.87 -6.76
N LEU A 8 -6.78 7.95 -8.09
CA LEU A 8 -8.02 8.36 -8.77
C LEU A 8 -9.16 7.36 -8.57
N ASP A 9 -8.84 6.10 -8.30
CA ASP A 9 -9.80 5.00 -8.13
C ASP A 9 -10.16 4.77 -6.64
N ARG A 10 -9.51 5.50 -5.73
CA ARG A 10 -9.60 5.31 -4.29
C ARG A 10 -10.99 5.69 -3.78
N LYS A 11 -11.57 4.84 -2.92
CA LYS A 11 -12.92 5.04 -2.35
C LYS A 11 -12.95 5.48 -0.90
N SER A 12 -11.83 5.45 -0.20
CA SER A 12 -11.69 5.75 1.24
C SER A 12 -10.24 6.10 1.57
N THR A 13 -9.89 6.36 2.83
CA THR A 13 -8.50 6.66 3.25
C THR A 13 -7.72 5.42 3.73
N CYS A 14 -8.32 4.23 3.74
CA CYS A 14 -7.73 3.03 4.34
C CYS A 14 -7.02 2.16 3.29
N TYR A 15 -5.77 2.53 2.95
CA TYR A 15 -4.96 1.84 1.95
C TYR A 15 -3.50 1.82 2.36
N HIS A 16 -2.81 0.74 2.00
CA HIS A 16 -1.35 0.72 1.94
C HIS A 16 -0.90 1.36 0.62
N GLU A 17 -0.09 2.41 0.71
CA GLU A 17 0.43 3.14 -0.43
C GLU A 17 1.86 2.69 -0.78
N PHE A 18 2.07 2.34 -2.05
CA PHE A 18 3.39 2.07 -2.61
C PHE A 18 3.79 3.20 -3.56
N GLN A 19 4.68 4.06 -3.09
CA GLN A 19 5.22 5.19 -3.84
C GLN A 19 6.43 4.79 -4.68
N LYS A 20 6.70 5.55 -5.74
CA LYS A 20 7.94 5.39 -6.50
C LYS A 20 9.12 6.03 -5.78
N GLY A 21 10.18 5.27 -5.61
CA GLY A 21 11.41 5.79 -5.04
C GLY A 21 11.34 5.90 -3.52
N LYS A 22 11.77 7.05 -2.98
CA LYS A 22 11.78 7.29 -1.54
C LYS A 22 10.52 8.05 -1.14
N PHE A 23 9.99 7.72 0.04
CA PHE A 23 8.94 8.48 0.68
C PHE A 23 9.32 9.96 0.79
N ASN A 24 8.41 10.84 0.40
CA ASN A 24 8.62 12.28 0.25
C ASN A 24 7.77 13.12 1.24
N ASP A 25 7.33 12.52 2.36
CA ASP A 25 6.46 13.14 3.38
C ASP A 25 5.08 13.58 2.85
N SER A 26 4.66 13.01 1.72
CA SER A 26 3.37 13.21 1.07
C SER A 26 2.69 11.86 0.89
N PHE A 27 1.36 11.87 0.84
CA PHE A 27 0.54 10.67 0.62
C PHE A 27 -0.36 10.88 -0.60
N TRP A 28 -0.81 9.78 -1.17
CA TRP A 28 -1.71 9.73 -2.31
C TRP A 28 -1.09 10.35 -3.56
N GLU A 29 0.16 9.98 -3.85
CA GLU A 29 0.80 10.42 -5.09
C GLU A 29 0.03 9.86 -6.28
N LYS A 30 -0.12 10.68 -7.32
CA LYS A 30 -0.94 10.34 -8.50
C LYS A 30 -0.48 9.05 -9.18
N ASP A 31 0.79 8.71 -9.06
CA ASP A 31 1.40 7.52 -9.62
C ASP A 31 1.72 6.42 -8.60
N SER A 32 1.19 6.55 -7.38
CA SER A 32 1.20 5.49 -6.38
C SER A 32 0.31 4.32 -6.74
N LEU A 33 0.74 3.14 -6.29
CA LEU A 33 -0.09 1.94 -6.29
C LEU A 33 -0.69 1.75 -4.90
N LEU A 34 -2.01 1.59 -4.81
CA LEU A 34 -2.72 1.45 -3.55
C LEU A 34 -3.30 0.04 -3.41
N ILE A 35 -3.25 -0.52 -2.21
CA ILE A 35 -3.96 -1.77 -1.84
C ILE A 35 -4.88 -1.44 -0.67
N HIS A 36 -6.18 -1.76 -0.81
CA HIS A 36 -7.13 -1.56 0.28
C HIS A 36 -6.74 -2.43 1.48
N ASP A 37 -6.87 -1.88 2.68
CA ASP A 37 -6.45 -2.51 3.93
C ASP A 37 -7.02 -3.94 4.11
N ASP A 38 -8.33 -4.11 3.97
CA ASP A 38 -8.96 -5.44 3.97
C ASP A 38 -8.32 -6.45 3.00
N THR A 39 -7.93 -5.98 1.80
CA THR A 39 -7.27 -6.84 0.80
C THR A 39 -5.85 -7.19 1.23
N PHE A 40 -5.14 -6.24 1.83
CA PHE A 40 -3.79 -6.44 2.36
C PHE A 40 -3.78 -7.52 3.44
N TYR A 41 -4.72 -7.45 4.40
CA TYR A 41 -4.87 -8.45 5.46
C TYR A 41 -5.36 -9.81 4.96
N VAL A 42 -6.40 -9.86 4.11
CA VAL A 42 -6.93 -11.14 3.58
C VAL A 42 -5.87 -11.91 2.78
N LEU A 43 -4.94 -11.21 2.16
CA LEU A 43 -3.84 -11.80 1.40
C LEU A 43 -2.58 -12.09 2.24
N ASN A 44 -2.59 -11.80 3.56
CA ASN A 44 -1.45 -11.90 4.46
C ASN A 44 -0.19 -11.22 3.90
N LEU A 45 -0.37 -10.02 3.31
CA LEU A 45 0.76 -9.29 2.73
C LEU A 45 1.71 -8.76 3.80
N ALA A 46 1.21 -8.43 5.00
CA ALA A 46 2.03 -8.06 6.15
C ALA A 46 3.13 -9.10 6.40
N ASP A 47 2.76 -10.37 6.58
CA ASP A 47 3.68 -11.48 6.82
C ASP A 47 4.71 -11.64 5.69
N LEU A 48 4.25 -11.49 4.44
CA LEU A 48 5.14 -11.52 3.28
C LEU A 48 6.17 -10.40 3.38
N PHE A 49 5.76 -9.15 3.60
CA PHE A 49 6.69 -8.02 3.72
C PHE A 49 7.65 -8.19 4.91
N TYR A 50 7.15 -8.59 6.09
CA TYR A 50 7.99 -8.87 7.25
C TYR A 50 9.05 -9.95 6.98
N SER A 51 8.75 -10.93 6.12
CA SER A 51 9.68 -12.02 5.79
C SER A 51 10.89 -11.58 4.95
N VAL A 52 10.76 -10.51 4.16
CA VAL A 52 11.80 -10.03 3.23
C VAL A 52 12.36 -8.65 3.60
N VAL A 53 11.58 -7.84 4.31
CA VAL A 53 11.93 -6.47 4.70
C VAL A 53 11.81 -6.39 6.23
N PRO A 54 12.90 -6.66 6.98
CA PRO A 54 12.87 -6.71 8.44
C PRO A 54 12.47 -5.40 9.12
N SER A 55 12.59 -4.28 8.40
CA SER A 55 12.19 -2.94 8.85
C SER A 55 10.88 -2.48 8.23
N TYR A 56 10.08 -3.38 7.66
CA TYR A 56 8.75 -3.05 7.20
C TYR A 56 7.90 -2.65 8.41
N ASP A 57 7.20 -1.54 8.28
CA ASP A 57 6.27 -1.03 9.27
C ASP A 57 4.92 -0.87 8.58
N GLU A 58 3.90 -1.53 9.11
CA GLU A 58 2.54 -1.49 8.59
C GLU A 58 1.70 -0.36 9.23
N SER A 59 2.28 0.39 10.18
CA SER A 59 1.61 1.43 10.96
C SER A 59 1.71 2.86 10.41
#